data_AF-B4HCI9-F1
#
_entry.id   AF-B4HCI9-F1
#
_cell.length_a   1.000
_cell.length_b   1.000
_cell.length_c   1.000
_cell.angle_alpha   90.00
_cell.angle_beta   90.00
_cell.angle_gamma   90.00
#
_symmetry.space_group_name_H-M   'P 1'
#
loop_
_entity.id
_entity.type
_entity.pdbx_description
1 polymer ?
#
loop_
_entity_poly.entity_id
_entity_poly.type
_entity_poly.pdbx_seq_one_letter_code
_entity_poly.pdbx_strand_id
1 'polypeptide(L)'
;MVTRRQDLQTGIRVVSEELCVEVRDLDSLVEKEDIAASIDASRNAPSVDTSAIKTLRPSFAGTQLAVVGLPPVQARALPAQ
;
A
#
# COMPACT_ATOMS: atom_id res chain seq x y z
N MET A 1 11.71 8.06 51.24
CA MET A 1 11.68 8.93 50.04
C MET A 1 11.52 8.00 48.85
N VAL A 2 10.30 7.85 48.32
CA VAL A 2 10.00 6.87 47.24
C VAL A 2 9.84 7.65 45.94
N THR A 3 10.78 7.45 45.02
CA THR A 3 10.76 8.04 43.68
C THR A 3 9.72 7.32 42.83
N ARG A 4 8.61 7.99 42.51
CA ARG A 4 7.64 7.50 41.52
C ARG A 4 8.30 7.58 40.13
N ARG A 5 8.52 6.42 39.50
CA ARG A 5 8.78 6.36 38.06
C ARG A 5 7.48 6.70 37.35
N GLN A 6 7.49 7.73 36.51
CA GLN A 6 6.39 8.02 35.60
C GLN A 6 6.34 6.87 34.59
N ASP A 7 5.26 6.11 34.61
CA ASP A 7 4.98 5.09 33.61
C ASP A 7 4.87 5.77 32.25
N LEU A 8 5.89 5.58 31.41
CA LEU A 8 5.88 5.98 30.01
C LEU A 8 4.84 5.09 29.31
N GLN A 9 3.57 5.50 29.37
CA GLN A 9 2.48 4.80 28.73
C GLN A 9 2.67 4.98 27.21
N THR A 10 3.34 4.01 26.58
CA THR A 10 3.51 3.94 25.12
C THR A 10 2.13 3.69 24.51
N GLY A 11 1.35 4.76 24.34
CA GLY A 11 0.00 4.71 23.80
C GLY A 11 0.05 4.37 22.33
N ILE A 12 -0.12 3.09 21.99
CA ILE A 12 -0.36 2.69 20.61
C ILE A 12 -1.67 3.33 20.18
N ARG A 13 -1.58 4.29 19.25
CA ARG A 13 -2.73 5.13 18.85
C ARG A 13 -3.69 4.38 17.94
N VAL A 14 -3.15 3.58 17.01
CA VAL A 14 -3.85 2.69 16.07
C VAL A 14 -2.90 1.59 15.63
N VAL A 15 -3.39 0.35 15.53
CA VAL A 15 -2.73 -0.75 14.82
C VAL A 15 -3.52 -1.01 13.55
N SER A 16 -2.85 -0.96 12.41
CA SER A 16 -3.45 -1.25 11.10
C SER A 16 -2.73 -2.41 10.44
N GLU A 17 -3.50 -3.33 9.89
CA GLU A 17 -3.00 -4.40 9.03
C GLU A 17 -3.01 -3.93 7.58
N GLU A 18 -1.97 -4.27 6.84
CA GLU A 18 -1.86 -4.01 5.40
C GLU A 18 -1.53 -5.32 4.69
N LEU A 19 -2.22 -5.57 3.58
CA LEU A 19 -1.88 -6.62 2.64
C LEU A 19 -1.08 -6.00 1.49
N CYS A 20 0.09 -6.56 1.18
CA CYS A 20 0.87 -6.13 0.03
C CYS A 20 0.39 -6.86 -1.23
N VAL A 21 0.05 -6.08 -2.26
CA VAL A 21 -0.34 -6.59 -3.58
C VAL A 21 0.73 -6.20 -4.58
N GLU A 22 1.13 -7.17 -5.39
CA GLU A 22 2.07 -6.96 -6.49
C GLU A 22 1.29 -6.67 -7.78
N VAL A 23 1.60 -5.55 -8.41
CA VAL A 23 1.08 -5.15 -9.72
C VAL A 23 2.19 -5.35 -10.74
N ARG A 24 1.91 -6.16 -11.77
CA ARG A 24 2.85 -6.54 -12.83
C ARG A 24 2.48 -5.88 -14.15
N ASP A 25 3.33 -6.11 -15.16
CA ASP A 25 3.12 -5.70 -16.55
C ASP A 25 2.84 -4.20 -16.70
N LEU A 26 3.49 -3.40 -15.85
CA LEU A 26 3.47 -1.95 -15.96
C LEU A 26 4.45 -1.50 -17.03
N ASP A 27 4.15 -0.41 -17.72
CA ASP A 27 5.08 0.21 -18.67
C ASP A 27 6.22 0.95 -17.95
N SER A 28 7.34 1.13 -18.67
CA SER A 28 8.53 1.81 -18.13
C SER A 28 8.37 3.30 -17.80
N LEU A 29 7.26 3.91 -18.21
CA LEU A 29 6.92 5.32 -17.97
C LEU A 29 5.72 5.48 -17.01
N VAL A 30 5.33 4.42 -16.31
CA VAL A 30 4.19 4.46 -15.39
C VAL A 30 4.55 5.22 -14.12
N GLU A 31 3.72 6.20 -13.75
CA GLU A 31 3.84 6.94 -12.49
C GLU A 31 2.95 6.35 -11.39
N LYS A 32 3.17 6.77 -10.15
CA LYS A 32 2.39 6.27 -9.00
C LYS A 32 0.91 6.61 -9.11
N GLU A 33 0.59 7.77 -9.67
CA GLU A 33 -0.77 8.26 -9.86
C GLU A 33 -1.54 7.38 -10.84
N ASP A 34 -0.90 6.91 -11.91
CA ASP A 34 -1.51 6.01 -12.90
C ASP A 34 -1.83 4.64 -12.29
N ILE A 35 -0.95 4.14 -11.42
CA ILE A 35 -1.14 2.89 -10.68
C ILE A 35 -2.31 3.03 -9.71
N ALA A 36 -2.36 4.12 -8.94
CA ALA A 36 -3.46 4.41 -8.03
C ALA A 36 -4.80 4.50 -8.77
N ALA A 37 -4.84 5.25 -9.87
CA ALA A 37 -6.03 5.38 -10.71
C ALA A 37 -6.48 4.03 -11.32
N SER A 38 -5.54 3.17 -11.72
CA SER A 38 -5.86 1.83 -12.25
C SER A 38 -6.43 0.91 -11.17
N ILE A 39 -5.87 0.96 -9.95
CA ILE A 39 -6.39 0.22 -8.80
C ILE A 39 -7.79 0.71 -8.44
N ASP A 40 -8.02 2.02 -8.46
CA ASP A 40 -9.33 2.63 -8.24
C ASP A 40 -10.33 2.25 -9.33
N ALA A 41 -9.93 2.26 -10.61
CA ALA A 41 -10.79 1.81 -11.69
C ALA A 41 -11.17 0.32 -11.56
N SER A 42 -10.28 -0.49 -11.00
CA SER A 42 -10.54 -1.92 -10.76
C SER A 42 -11.45 -2.20 -9.56
N ARG A 43 -11.78 -1.18 -8.74
CA ARG A 43 -12.52 -1.31 -7.48
C ARG A 43 -13.59 -0.24 -7.33
N ASN A 44 -14.81 -0.62 -6.95
CA ASN A 44 -15.80 0.33 -6.44
C ASN A 44 -15.49 0.74 -4.99
N ALA A 45 -14.32 1.32 -4.73
CA ALA A 45 -13.80 1.64 -3.40
C ALA A 45 -13.24 3.08 -3.34
N PRO A 46 -13.04 3.65 -2.13
CA PRO A 46 -12.38 4.95 -1.99
C PRO A 46 -10.96 4.92 -2.57
N SER A 47 -10.53 6.08 -3.07
CA SER A 47 -9.29 6.25 -3.82
C SER A 47 -8.06 5.79 -3.04
N VAL A 48 -7.19 5.03 -3.70
CA VAL A 48 -5.90 4.62 -3.15
C VAL A 48 -4.94 5.82 -3.14
N ASP A 49 -4.40 6.12 -1.97
CA ASP A 49 -3.35 7.13 -1.83
C ASP A 49 -2.04 6.62 -2.46
N THR A 50 -1.34 7.46 -3.21
CA THR A 50 -0.04 7.11 -3.82
C THR A 50 1.02 6.78 -2.77
N SER A 51 0.85 7.24 -1.52
CA SER A 51 1.69 6.84 -0.38
C SER A 51 1.63 5.33 -0.08
N ALA A 52 0.54 4.65 -0.48
CA ALA A 52 0.37 3.21 -0.37
C ALA A 52 1.30 2.42 -1.32
N ILE A 53 1.82 3.05 -2.37
CA ILE A 53 2.75 2.43 -3.31
C ILE A 53 4.14 2.45 -2.70
N LYS A 54 4.52 1.31 -2.12
CA LYS A 54 5.76 1.10 -1.36
C LYS A 54 6.97 1.03 -2.26
N THR A 55 6.83 0.37 -3.40
CA THR A 55 7.93 0.21 -4.36
C THR A 55 7.40 0.33 -5.77
N LEU A 56 8.16 1.00 -6.63
CA LEU A 56 8.05 0.95 -8.08
C LEU A 56 9.45 0.64 -8.61
N ARG A 57 9.61 -0.48 -9.30
CA ARG A 57 10.92 -0.91 -9.78
C ARG A 57 10.85 -1.47 -11.20
N PRO A 58 11.93 -1.35 -11.98
CA PRO A 58 12.06 -2.09 -13.22
C PRO A 58 11.95 -3.60 -12.98
N SER A 59 11.32 -4.28 -13.92
CA SER A 59 11.21 -5.72 -14.04
C SER A 59 11.86 -6.17 -15.36
N PHE A 60 11.87 -7.48 -15.61
CA PHE A 60 12.49 -8.05 -16.81
C PHE A 60 11.78 -7.56 -18.10
N ALA A 61 12.51 -7.52 -19.21
CA ALA A 61 12.01 -7.12 -20.53
C ALA A 61 11.48 -5.67 -20.62
N GLY A 62 11.94 -4.75 -19.77
CA GLY A 62 11.59 -3.33 -19.87
C GLY A 62 10.22 -2.99 -19.29
N THR A 63 9.61 -3.91 -18.53
CA THR A 63 8.40 -3.66 -17.75
C THR A 63 8.73 -3.09 -16.38
N GLN A 64 7.74 -2.57 -15.67
CA GLN A 64 7.80 -2.19 -14.27
C GLN A 64 6.92 -3.10 -13.41
N LEU A 65 7.23 -3.10 -12.12
CA LEU A 65 6.49 -3.81 -11.09
C LEU A 65 6.32 -2.91 -9.88
N ALA A 66 5.10 -2.86 -9.35
CA ALA A 66 4.77 -2.09 -8.18
C ALA A 66 4.31 -2.98 -7.04
N VAL A 67 4.62 -2.59 -5.80
CA VAL A 67 4.05 -3.21 -4.60
C VAL A 67 3.24 -2.16 -3.86
N VAL A 68 1.97 -2.46 -3.64
CA VAL A 68 1.00 -1.55 -3.02
C VAL A 68 0.48 -2.15 -1.72
N GLY A 69 0.60 -1.41 -0.62
CA GLY A 69 0.05 -1.79 0.68
C GLY A 69 -1.40 -1.32 0.80
N LEU A 70 -2.34 -2.26 0.88
CA LEU A 70 -3.76 -1.95 0.94
C LEU A 70 -4.39 -2.57 2.18
N PRO A 71 -5.46 -1.97 2.75
CA PRO A 71 -6.23 -2.64 3.80
C PRO A 71 -6.74 -4.01 3.33
N PRO A 72 -6.83 -5.05 4.18
CA PRO A 72 -7.18 -6.41 3.75
C PRO A 72 -8.52 -6.51 3.00
N VAL A 73 -9.55 -5.78 3.45
CA VAL A 73 -10.87 -5.72 2.78
C VAL A 73 -10.73 -5.18 1.36
N GLN A 74 -9.86 -4.18 1.22
CA GLN A 74 -9.60 -3.53 -0.04
C GLN A 74 -8.78 -4.43 -0.98
N ALA A 75 -7.68 -5.02 -0.51
CA ALA A 75 -6.86 -5.92 -1.32
C ALA A 75 -7.65 -7.12 -1.86
N ARG A 76 -8.60 -7.66 -1.08
CA ARG A 76 -9.47 -8.77 -1.50
C ARG A 76 -10.49 -8.40 -2.57
N ALA A 77 -10.81 -7.11 -2.73
CA ALA A 77 -11.71 -6.62 -3.77
C ALA A 77 -11.02 -6.50 -5.13
N LEU A 78 -9.69 -6.67 -5.19
CA LEU A 78 -8.99 -6.72 -6.46
C LEU A 78 -9.28 -8.03 -7.19
N PRO A 79 -9.56 -7.97 -8.50
CA PRO A 79 -9.65 -9.18 -9.30
C PRO A 79 -8.30 -9.89 -9.29
N ALA A 80 -8.30 -11.20 -9.02
CA ALA A 80 -7.12 -12.03 -9.25
C ALA A 80 -6.92 -12.12 -10.76
N GLN A 81 -5.80 -11.57 -11.25
CA GLN A 81 -5.38 -11.67 -12.65
C GLN A 81 -4.47 -12.87 -12.84
#